data_AF-A0A2S1ERB4-F1
#
_entry.id   AF-A0A2S1ERB4-F1
#
_cell.length_a   1.000
_cell.length_b   1.000
_cell.length_c   1.000
_cell.angle_alpha   90.00
_cell.angle_beta   90.00
_cell.angle_gamma   90.00
#
_symmetry.space_group_name_H-M   'P 1'
#
loop_
_entity.id
_entity.type
_entity.pdbx_description
1 polymer ?
#
loop_
_entity_poly.entity_id
_entity_poly.type
_entity_poly.pdbx_seq_one_letter_code
_entity_poly.pdbx_strand_id
1 'polypeptide(L)'
;MNIDESTFELSDKLIDRANIIELRTIPFYKLENMELKKLKQKQGEDSWRKFQGDLLNYSSHGIKLDKRQLEFLWDLHEAINQALPNVGVSWRNVKLIEKFLNKLPSNYYEKIGKALDWQVSERILTKLRGTDTMLSNLISYDEKNEKVSGKIVDILDTYADLSAFESSRELLLKKVRELVVNGYAR
;
A
#
# COMPACT_ATOMS: atom_id res chain seq x y z
N MET A 1 9.89 31.92 -19.13
CA MET A 1 10.70 30.69 -19.30
C MET A 1 9.78 29.69 -19.99
N ASN A 2 9.92 29.54 -21.32
CA ASN A 2 9.12 28.62 -22.12
C ASN A 2 9.70 27.22 -21.90
N ILE A 3 8.92 26.36 -21.27
CA ILE A 3 9.19 24.92 -21.25
C ILE A 3 8.36 24.37 -22.40
N ASP A 4 9.02 24.31 -23.56
CA ASP A 4 8.48 23.78 -24.81
C ASP A 4 8.18 22.28 -24.69
N GLU A 5 7.06 21.87 -25.28
CA GLU A 5 6.36 20.59 -25.15
C GLU A 5 7.04 19.44 -25.91
N SER A 6 8.32 19.60 -26.30
CA SER A 6 9.03 18.74 -27.26
C SER A 6 10.03 17.74 -26.63
N THR A 7 10.03 17.54 -25.31
CA THR A 7 11.09 16.75 -24.63
C THR A 7 10.70 15.32 -24.20
N PHE A 8 9.57 14.73 -24.63
CA PHE A 8 9.18 13.40 -24.11
C PHE A 8 8.67 12.36 -25.11
N GLU A 9 9.15 12.38 -26.35
CA GLU A 9 9.12 11.19 -27.20
C GLU A 9 10.56 10.74 -27.45
N LEU A 10 11.05 9.83 -26.60
CA LEU A 10 12.29 9.09 -26.88
C LEU A 10 12.13 8.46 -28.26
N SER A 11 13.01 8.83 -29.20
CA SER A 11 13.00 8.31 -30.56
C SER A 11 12.88 6.79 -30.59
N ASP A 12 11.93 6.25 -31.38
CA ASP A 12 11.76 4.80 -31.55
C ASP A 12 13.07 4.07 -31.89
N LYS A 13 13.98 4.73 -32.62
CA LYS A 13 15.32 4.18 -32.96
C LYS A 13 16.24 4.01 -31.74
N LEU A 14 16.03 4.79 -30.68
CA LEU A 14 16.72 4.63 -29.40
C LEU A 14 16.10 3.48 -28.60
N ILE A 15 14.78 3.33 -28.63
CA ILE A 15 14.07 2.20 -28.01
C ILE A 15 14.46 0.88 -28.68
N ASP A 16 14.56 0.85 -30.01
CA ASP A 16 15.01 -0.32 -30.79
C ASP A 16 16.42 -0.81 -30.41
N ARG A 17 17.25 0.08 -29.84
CA ARG A 17 18.62 -0.23 -29.41
C ARG A 17 18.75 -0.37 -27.89
N ALA A 18 17.70 -0.07 -27.13
CA ALA A 18 17.67 -0.18 -25.69
C ALA A 18 17.01 -1.50 -25.29
N ASN A 19 17.71 -2.32 -24.51
CA ASN A 19 17.09 -3.49 -23.91
C ASN A 19 16.33 -3.05 -22.64
N ILE A 20 15.03 -2.83 -22.76
CA ILE A 20 14.19 -2.43 -21.61
C ILE A 20 13.95 -3.66 -20.75
N ILE A 21 14.56 -3.69 -19.57
CA ILE A 21 14.32 -4.74 -18.58
C ILE A 21 13.22 -4.26 -17.63
N GLU A 22 12.02 -4.83 -17.77
CA GLU A 22 10.92 -4.59 -16.84
C GLU A 22 11.08 -5.47 -15.59
N LEU A 23 11.38 -4.83 -14.47
CA LEU A 23 11.49 -5.52 -13.18
C LEU A 23 10.10 -5.80 -12.62
N ARG A 24 9.80 -7.08 -12.37
CA ARG A 24 8.55 -7.51 -11.71
C ARG A 24 8.75 -7.66 -10.22
N THR A 25 7.75 -7.26 -9.44
CA THR A 25 7.69 -7.50 -8.00
C THR A 25 7.41 -8.98 -7.74
N ILE A 26 8.05 -9.55 -6.72
CA ILE A 26 7.78 -10.91 -6.26
C ILE A 26 6.79 -10.89 -5.07
N PRO A 27 6.00 -11.95 -4.88
CA PRO A 27 5.09 -12.06 -3.75
C PRO A 27 5.76 -11.88 -2.39
N PHE A 28 5.12 -11.11 -1.50
CA PHE A 28 5.73 -10.71 -0.23
C PHE A 28 6.01 -11.88 0.71
N TYR A 29 5.19 -12.92 0.67
CA TYR A 29 5.32 -14.15 1.46
C TYR A 29 6.45 -15.08 0.98
N LYS A 30 7.08 -14.84 -0.17
CA LYS A 30 8.18 -15.70 -0.69
C LYS A 30 9.56 -15.34 -0.12
N LEU A 31 9.65 -14.32 0.74
CA LEU A 31 10.94 -13.74 1.16
C LEU A 31 11.64 -14.47 2.30
N GLU A 32 11.00 -15.44 2.98
CA GLU A 32 11.66 -16.20 4.06
C GLU A 32 12.98 -16.86 3.61
N ASN A 33 13.15 -17.08 2.29
CA ASN A 33 14.32 -17.71 1.70
C ASN A 33 15.29 -16.75 0.99
N MET A 34 15.00 -15.45 0.92
CA MET A 34 15.94 -14.47 0.38
C MET A 34 16.73 -13.87 1.53
N GLU A 35 17.86 -14.51 1.87
CA GLU A 35 18.91 -13.84 2.62
C GLU A 35 19.39 -12.63 1.80
N LEU A 36 18.72 -11.50 1.99
CA LEU A 36 19.21 -10.20 1.57
C LEU A 36 20.52 -10.00 2.33
N LYS A 37 21.63 -10.40 1.71
CA LYS A 37 22.98 -10.07 2.16
C LYS A 37 22.96 -8.58 2.44
N LYS A 38 22.87 -8.23 3.73
CA LYS A 38 22.84 -6.85 4.19
C LYS A 38 24.15 -6.25 3.69
N LEU A 39 24.11 -5.53 2.58
CA LEU A 39 25.15 -4.58 2.21
C LEU A 39 25.12 -3.57 3.35
N LYS A 40 25.96 -3.81 4.37
CA LYS A 40 26.06 -3.00 5.58
C LYS A 40 26.60 -1.63 5.16
N GLN A 41 25.73 -0.74 4.71
CA GLN A 41 26.04 0.68 4.71
C GLN A 41 26.01 1.11 6.18
N LYS A 42 27.20 1.25 6.79
CA LYS A 42 27.37 2.02 8.02
C LYS A 42 26.99 3.46 7.68
N GLN A 43 25.73 3.83 7.87
CA GLN A 43 25.39 5.23 8.05
C GLN A 43 25.71 5.57 9.50
N GLY A 44 26.62 6.51 9.71
CA GLY A 44 26.87 7.07 11.04
C GLY A 44 25.58 7.72 11.53
N GLU A 45 25.14 7.33 12.72
CA GLU A 45 24.02 8.00 13.40
C GLU A 45 24.51 9.36 13.90
N ASP A 46 24.34 10.41 13.09
CA ASP A 46 24.33 11.78 13.63
C ASP A 46 23.02 12.00 14.38
N SER A 47 23.09 11.63 15.66
CA SER A 47 22.05 11.79 16.68
C SER A 47 21.75 13.27 16.96
N TRP A 48 20.80 13.86 16.22
CA TRP A 48 20.23 15.18 16.54
C TRP A 48 18.81 15.15 17.09
N ARG A 49 18.42 14.06 17.76
CA ARG A 49 17.31 14.00 18.74
C ARG A 49 17.24 12.60 19.34
N LYS A 50 17.94 12.36 20.44
CA LYS A 50 17.51 11.36 21.43
C LYS A 50 16.28 11.94 22.14
N PHE A 51 15.15 12.00 21.43
CA PHE A 51 13.86 12.16 22.08
C PHE A 51 13.70 10.95 23.01
N GLN A 52 13.50 11.18 24.31
CA GLN A 52 13.41 10.13 25.33
C GLN A 52 12.28 9.17 24.98
N GLY A 53 12.63 8.07 24.32
CA GLY A 53 11.71 6.99 23.97
C GLY A 53 11.18 6.24 25.19
N ASP A 54 11.79 6.43 26.36
CA ASP A 54 11.38 5.80 27.63
C ASP A 54 10.06 6.33 28.20
N LEU A 55 9.51 7.44 27.69
CA LEU A 55 8.21 7.96 28.13
C LEU A 55 7.03 7.18 27.55
N LEU A 56 7.26 6.39 26.50
CA LEU A 56 6.27 5.57 25.85
C LEU A 56 6.81 4.16 25.92
N ASN A 57 6.17 3.27 26.69
CA ASN A 57 6.53 1.85 26.81
C ASN A 57 6.41 1.15 25.44
N TYR A 58 7.32 1.45 24.53
CA TYR A 58 7.47 0.86 23.23
C TYR A 58 8.31 -0.38 23.41
N SER A 59 7.63 -1.47 23.69
CA SER A 59 8.20 -2.79 23.61
C SER A 59 8.50 -3.11 22.13
N SER A 60 9.76 -2.94 21.73
CA SER A 60 10.25 -3.35 20.40
C SER A 60 10.27 -4.88 20.33
N HIS A 61 9.12 -5.48 20.05
CA HIS A 61 8.95 -6.94 20.12
C HIS A 61 9.45 -7.70 18.90
N GLY A 62 9.93 -7.03 17.84
CA GLY A 62 10.40 -7.72 16.64
C GLY A 62 9.28 -8.48 15.91
N ILE A 63 8.05 -7.97 15.99
CA ILE A 63 6.89 -8.42 15.22
C ILE A 63 7.25 -8.39 13.74
N LYS A 64 7.27 -9.56 13.12
CA LYS A 64 7.23 -9.68 11.67
C LYS A 64 5.78 -9.82 11.24
N LEU A 65 5.47 -9.33 10.04
CA LEU A 65 4.17 -9.60 9.45
C LEU A 65 4.00 -11.10 9.24
N ASP A 66 2.87 -11.62 9.68
CA ASP A 66 2.52 -13.01 9.47
C ASP A 66 2.30 -13.31 7.97
N LYS A 67 2.46 -14.58 7.57
CA LYS A 67 2.25 -15.00 6.19
C LYS A 67 0.89 -14.58 5.67
N ARG A 68 -0.17 -14.71 6.47
CA ARG A 68 -1.54 -14.31 6.09
C ARG A 68 -1.65 -12.80 5.82
N GLN A 69 -0.96 -11.97 6.62
CA GLN A 69 -0.90 -10.52 6.42
C GLN A 69 -0.11 -10.15 5.15
N LEU A 70 0.95 -10.90 4.83
CA LEU A 70 1.72 -10.72 3.60
C LEU A 70 0.94 -11.14 2.35
N GLU A 71 0.15 -12.21 2.43
CA GLU A 71 -0.78 -12.64 1.37
C GLU A 71 -1.83 -11.57 1.11
N PHE A 72 -2.46 -11.04 2.17
CA PHE A 72 -3.41 -9.92 2.06
C PHE A 72 -2.82 -8.71 1.33
N LEU A 73 -1.63 -8.26 1.74
CA LEU A 73 -0.97 -7.12 1.11
C LEU A 73 -0.59 -7.40 -0.35
N TRP A 74 -0.31 -8.66 -0.69
CA TRP A 74 0.00 -9.09 -2.03
C TRP A 74 -1.23 -9.10 -2.93
N ASP A 75 -2.34 -9.69 -2.47
CA ASP A 75 -3.59 -9.73 -3.23
C ASP A 75 -4.11 -8.32 -3.50
N LEU A 76 -3.96 -7.44 -2.52
CA LEU A 76 -4.30 -6.02 -2.66
C LEU A 76 -3.35 -5.30 -3.65
N HIS A 77 -2.06 -5.65 -3.68
CA HIS A 77 -1.14 -5.14 -4.71
C HIS A 77 -1.55 -5.58 -6.10
N GLU A 78 -1.79 -6.88 -6.31
CA GLU A 78 -2.18 -7.46 -7.59
C GLU A 78 -3.46 -6.81 -8.12
N ALA A 79 -4.49 -6.69 -7.27
CA ALA A 79 -5.72 -6.04 -7.65
C ALA A 79 -5.48 -4.60 -8.11
N ILE A 80 -4.79 -3.79 -7.31
CA ILE A 80 -4.52 -2.38 -7.66
C ILE A 80 -3.67 -2.26 -8.91
N ASN A 81 -2.62 -3.07 -9.04
CA ASN A 81 -1.67 -2.97 -10.13
C ASN A 81 -2.27 -3.37 -11.49
N GLN A 82 -3.22 -4.30 -11.48
CA GLN A 82 -3.97 -4.70 -12.68
C GLN A 82 -4.81 -3.55 -13.26
N ALA A 83 -5.37 -2.69 -12.41
CA ALA A 83 -6.16 -1.53 -12.84
C ALA A 83 -5.31 -0.26 -13.04
N LEU A 84 -4.28 -0.08 -12.21
CA LEU A 84 -3.39 1.07 -12.21
C LEU A 84 -1.93 0.59 -12.32
N PRO A 85 -1.37 0.50 -13.55
CA PRO A 85 0.02 0.12 -13.75
C PRO A 85 0.97 1.00 -12.92
N ASN A 86 2.00 0.39 -12.36
CA ASN A 86 2.98 1.03 -11.47
C ASN A 86 2.43 1.57 -10.13
N VAL A 87 1.14 1.38 -9.83
CA VAL A 87 0.53 1.68 -8.52
C VAL A 87 0.29 0.38 -7.75
N GLY A 88 0.34 0.44 -6.42
CA GLY A 88 0.03 -0.70 -5.56
C GLY A 88 0.84 -0.71 -4.27
N VAL A 89 0.99 -1.91 -3.69
CA VAL A 89 1.80 -2.13 -2.49
C VAL A 89 3.22 -2.43 -2.93
N SER A 90 4.19 -1.86 -2.23
CA SER A 90 5.60 -2.09 -2.49
C SER A 90 6.28 -2.57 -1.23
N TRP A 91 7.46 -3.16 -1.37
CA TRP A 91 8.31 -3.57 -0.25
C TRP A 91 8.56 -2.47 0.77
N ARG A 92 8.60 -1.21 0.32
CA ARG A 92 8.71 -0.06 1.23
C ARG A 92 7.47 0.08 2.12
N ASN A 93 6.27 -0.07 1.55
CA ASN A 93 5.03 -0.02 2.32
C ASN A 93 4.99 -1.17 3.34
N VAL A 94 5.31 -2.40 2.92
CA VAL A 94 5.34 -3.59 3.80
C VAL A 94 6.26 -3.35 5.00
N LYS A 95 7.51 -2.90 4.77
CA LYS A 95 8.47 -2.60 5.85
C LYS A 95 8.02 -1.46 6.75
N LEU A 96 7.34 -0.45 6.21
CA LEU A 96 6.81 0.66 7.01
C LEU A 96 5.65 0.21 7.89
N ILE A 97 4.77 -0.65 7.39
CA ILE A 97 3.69 -1.28 8.16
C ILE A 97 4.29 -2.10 9.30
N GLU A 98 5.23 -2.99 9.00
CA GLU A 98 5.91 -3.81 10.01
C GLU A 98 6.61 -2.94 11.08
N LYS A 99 7.30 -1.87 10.66
CA LYS A 99 7.94 -0.92 11.59
C LYS A 99 6.92 -0.16 12.43
N PHE A 100 5.74 0.14 11.88
CA PHE A 100 4.66 0.79 12.62
C PHE A 100 4.08 -0.14 13.68
N LEU A 101 3.76 -1.39 13.31
CA LEU A 101 3.23 -2.39 14.24
C LEU A 101 4.20 -2.67 15.39
N ASN A 102 5.51 -2.71 15.11
CA ASN A 102 6.56 -2.85 16.14
C ASN A 102 6.65 -1.69 17.13
N LYS A 103 6.10 -0.53 16.79
CA LYS A 103 6.09 0.66 17.63
C LYS A 103 4.73 0.87 18.30
N LEU A 104 3.82 -0.09 18.24
CA LEU A 104 2.58 0.01 19.00
C LEU A 104 2.90 -0.11 20.50
N PRO A 105 2.31 0.74 21.35
CA PRO A 105 2.40 0.58 22.80
C PRO A 105 1.83 -0.78 23.24
N SER A 106 2.34 -1.35 24.35
CA SER A 106 2.00 -2.73 24.78
C SER A 106 0.50 -3.00 25.00
N ASN A 107 -0.29 -1.96 25.27
CA ASN A 107 -1.75 -2.04 25.44
C ASN A 107 -2.55 -2.03 24.10
N TYR A 108 -1.89 -1.83 22.96
CA TYR A 108 -2.51 -1.82 21.63
C TYR A 108 -2.36 -3.14 20.85
N TYR A 109 -1.77 -4.17 21.46
CA TYR A 109 -1.52 -5.46 20.78
C TYR A 109 -2.81 -6.21 20.46
N GLU A 110 -3.81 -6.11 21.33
CA GLU A 110 -5.16 -6.62 21.05
C GLU A 110 -5.81 -5.94 19.83
N LYS A 111 -5.25 -4.80 19.38
CA LYS A 111 -5.73 -3.99 18.25
C LYS A 111 -4.80 -4.04 17.04
N ILE A 112 -3.93 -5.05 16.91
CA ILE A 112 -3.04 -5.21 15.75
C ILE A 112 -3.82 -5.21 14.42
N GLY A 113 -4.96 -5.91 14.35
CA GLY A 113 -5.82 -5.91 13.15
C GLY A 113 -6.33 -4.52 12.78
N LYS A 114 -6.70 -3.71 13.78
CA LYS A 114 -7.11 -2.31 13.58
C LYS A 114 -5.95 -1.42 13.15
N ALA A 115 -4.76 -1.64 13.74
CA ALA A 115 -3.55 -0.95 13.34
C ALA A 115 -3.12 -1.28 11.90
N LEU A 116 -3.30 -2.54 11.47
CA LEU A 116 -3.11 -2.94 10.07
C LEU A 116 -4.08 -2.19 9.15
N ASP A 117 -5.37 -2.18 9.49
CA ASP A 117 -6.41 -1.44 8.74
C ASP A 117 -6.06 0.04 8.57
N TRP A 118 -5.63 0.73 9.64
CA TRP A 118 -5.17 2.11 9.55
C TRP A 118 -4.02 2.29 8.57
N GLN A 119 -3.04 1.40 8.59
CA GLN A 119 -1.92 1.53 7.65
C GLN A 119 -2.35 1.27 6.20
N VAL A 120 -3.30 0.36 5.99
CA VAL A 120 -3.88 0.09 4.65
C VAL A 120 -4.61 1.32 4.13
N SER A 121 -5.51 1.89 4.94
CA SER A 121 -6.28 3.06 4.55
C SER A 121 -5.38 4.25 4.26
N GLU A 122 -4.41 4.56 5.13
CA GLU A 122 -3.57 5.75 5.01
C GLU A 122 -2.46 5.65 3.95
N ARG A 123 -1.83 4.47 3.79
CA ARG A 123 -0.63 4.35 2.93
C ARG A 123 -0.92 3.74 1.57
N ILE A 124 -1.98 2.95 1.47
CA ILE A 124 -2.26 2.18 0.26
C ILE A 124 -3.47 2.76 -0.44
N LEU A 125 -4.62 2.81 0.22
CA LEU A 125 -5.88 3.24 -0.41
C LEU A 125 -5.90 4.74 -0.76
N THR A 126 -5.13 5.58 -0.07
CA THR A 126 -4.94 7.00 -0.44
C THR A 126 -4.31 7.19 -1.83
N LYS A 127 -3.63 6.16 -2.36
CA LYS A 127 -3.01 6.19 -3.70
C LYS A 127 -3.99 5.80 -4.81
N LEU A 128 -5.20 5.35 -4.48
CA LEU A 128 -6.25 5.10 -5.45
C LEU A 128 -6.76 6.43 -5.98
N ARG A 129 -6.23 6.82 -7.14
CA ARG A 129 -6.56 8.07 -7.83
C ARG A 129 -6.74 7.76 -9.29
N GLY A 130 -7.79 8.30 -9.90
CA GLY A 130 -8.11 7.98 -11.28
C GLY A 130 -9.55 8.34 -11.63
N THR A 131 -9.84 8.19 -12.93
CA THR A 131 -11.19 8.32 -13.46
C THR A 131 -12.02 7.10 -13.09
N ASP A 132 -13.34 7.23 -13.21
CA ASP A 132 -14.28 6.13 -13.02
C ASP A 132 -13.94 4.90 -13.86
N THR A 133 -13.57 5.10 -15.13
CA THR A 133 -13.16 4.02 -16.04
C THR A 133 -11.96 3.20 -15.56
N MET A 134 -11.02 3.83 -14.84
CA MET A 134 -9.83 3.15 -14.30
C MET A 134 -10.16 2.41 -13.01
N LEU A 135 -11.05 2.96 -12.18
CA LEU A 135 -11.30 2.49 -10.82
C LEU A 135 -12.53 1.59 -10.69
N SER A 136 -13.43 1.57 -11.65
CA SER A 136 -14.70 0.83 -11.62
C SER A 136 -14.56 -0.65 -11.28
N ASN A 137 -13.49 -1.31 -11.75
CA ASN A 137 -13.20 -2.71 -11.44
C ASN A 137 -12.69 -2.92 -10.00
N LEU A 138 -12.04 -1.91 -9.43
CA LEU A 138 -11.51 -1.97 -8.06
C LEU A 138 -12.56 -1.62 -7.03
N ILE A 139 -13.30 -0.55 -7.31
CA ILE A 139 -14.30 0.06 -6.45
C ILE A 139 -15.45 0.59 -7.30
N SER A 140 -16.67 0.30 -6.88
CA SER A 140 -17.88 0.76 -7.51
C SER A 140 -18.95 1.02 -6.46
N TYR A 141 -19.95 1.82 -6.82
CA TYR A 141 -21.12 2.07 -5.98
C TYR A 141 -22.30 1.26 -6.47
N ASP A 142 -22.87 0.43 -5.60
CA ASP A 142 -24.19 -0.12 -5.85
C ASP A 142 -25.25 0.84 -5.29
N GLU A 143 -25.85 1.64 -6.16
CA GLU A 143 -26.92 2.58 -5.80
C GLU A 143 -28.13 1.89 -5.17
N LYS A 144 -28.42 0.63 -5.51
CA LYS A 144 -29.60 -0.08 -5.01
C LYS A 144 -29.44 -0.53 -3.56
N ASN A 145 -28.23 -0.89 -3.18
CA ASN A 145 -27.92 -1.42 -1.85
C ASN A 145 -27.17 -0.41 -0.96
N GLU A 146 -26.91 0.81 -1.48
CA GLU A 146 -26.09 1.85 -0.84
C GLU A 146 -24.75 1.32 -0.32
N LYS A 147 -24.14 0.40 -1.08
CA LYS A 147 -22.92 -0.31 -0.66
C LYS A 147 -21.80 -0.15 -1.66
N VAL A 148 -20.58 -0.08 -1.13
CA VAL A 148 -19.37 -0.16 -1.93
C VAL A 148 -19.14 -1.61 -2.30
N SER A 149 -18.92 -1.87 -3.58
CA SER A 149 -18.59 -3.18 -4.12
C SER A 149 -17.34 -3.09 -5.00
N GLY A 150 -16.75 -4.23 -5.34
CA GLY A 150 -15.59 -4.30 -6.23
C GLY A 150 -14.46 -5.13 -5.64
N LYS A 151 -13.43 -5.37 -6.45
CA LYS A 151 -12.37 -6.32 -6.13
C LYS A 151 -11.65 -6.03 -4.82
N ILE A 152 -11.50 -4.76 -4.45
CA ILE A 152 -10.88 -4.41 -3.16
C ILE A 152 -11.78 -4.82 -2.00
N VAL A 153 -13.10 -4.61 -2.10
CA VAL A 153 -14.06 -5.01 -1.05
C VAL A 153 -14.06 -6.52 -0.89
N ASP A 154 -14.05 -7.28 -1.99
CA ASP A 154 -13.99 -8.74 -1.96
C ASP A 154 -12.73 -9.26 -1.25
N ILE A 155 -11.59 -8.58 -1.45
CA ILE A 155 -10.34 -8.88 -0.74
C ILE A 155 -10.49 -8.55 0.76
N LEU A 156 -11.07 -7.40 1.13
CA LEU A 156 -11.30 -7.06 2.53
C LEU A 156 -12.21 -8.08 3.23
N ASP A 157 -13.21 -8.61 2.52
CA ASP A 157 -14.11 -9.65 3.04
C ASP A 157 -13.39 -11.02 3.18
N THR A 158 -12.53 -11.38 2.23
CA THR A 158 -11.74 -12.63 2.25
C THR A 158 -10.76 -12.67 3.43
N TYR A 159 -10.28 -11.52 3.87
CA TYR A 159 -9.32 -11.37 4.96
C TYR A 159 -9.95 -10.82 6.24
N ALA A 160 -11.26 -10.98 6.42
CA ALA A 160 -11.99 -10.53 7.61
C ALA A 160 -11.45 -11.15 8.92
N ASP A 161 -10.70 -12.25 8.84
CA ASP A 161 -9.96 -12.85 9.96
C ASP A 161 -8.86 -11.93 10.52
N LEU A 162 -8.28 -11.05 9.69
CA LEU A 162 -7.22 -10.12 10.09
C LEU A 162 -7.77 -8.84 10.74
N SER A 163 -8.89 -8.32 10.21
CA SER A 163 -9.52 -7.07 10.66
C SER A 163 -10.91 -6.93 10.04
N ALA A 164 -11.80 -6.17 10.68
CA ALA A 164 -13.06 -5.76 10.07
C ALA A 164 -12.89 -4.71 8.95
N PHE A 165 -11.70 -4.08 8.87
CA PHE A 165 -11.35 -3.07 7.86
C PHE A 165 -12.28 -1.85 7.83
N GLU A 166 -12.77 -1.42 8.99
CA GLU A 166 -13.71 -0.29 9.12
C GLU A 166 -13.16 1.00 8.48
N SER A 167 -11.90 1.33 8.76
CA SER A 167 -11.27 2.57 8.30
C SER A 167 -11.03 2.54 6.79
N SER A 168 -10.64 1.37 6.27
CA SER A 168 -10.50 1.15 4.84
C SER A 168 -11.84 1.29 4.13
N ARG A 169 -12.91 0.65 4.63
CA ARG A 169 -14.26 0.74 4.04
C ARG A 169 -14.80 2.17 4.04
N GLU A 170 -14.60 2.92 5.12
CA GLU A 170 -15.01 4.32 5.20
C GLU A 170 -14.29 5.18 4.15
N LEU A 171 -12.98 4.95 3.96
CA LEU A 171 -12.21 5.65 2.94
C LEU A 171 -12.66 5.28 1.52
N LEU A 172 -12.92 4.00 1.25
CA LEU A 172 -13.45 3.56 -0.04
C LEU A 172 -14.80 4.19 -0.36
N LEU A 173 -15.69 4.31 0.63
CA LEU A 173 -16.96 4.99 0.47
C LEU A 173 -16.79 6.45 0.09
N LYS A 174 -15.83 7.16 0.70
CA LYS A 174 -15.49 8.54 0.32
C LYS A 174 -15.00 8.62 -1.12
N LYS A 175 -14.08 7.74 -1.53
CA LYS A 175 -13.55 7.67 -2.90
C LYS A 175 -14.62 7.39 -3.94
N VAL A 176 -15.53 6.47 -3.66
CA VAL A 176 -16.62 6.12 -4.56
C VAL A 176 -17.61 7.28 -4.71
N ARG A 177 -17.92 8.00 -3.62
CA ARG A 177 -18.73 9.22 -3.71
C ARG A 177 -18.04 10.30 -4.55
N GLU A 178 -16.73 10.47 -4.42
CA GLU A 178 -15.97 11.38 -5.30
C GLU A 178 -16.06 10.98 -6.78
N LEU A 179 -16.00 9.68 -7.09
CA LEU A 179 -16.19 9.17 -8.45
C LEU A 179 -17.58 9.49 -8.99
N VAL A 180 -18.63 9.22 -8.22
CA VAL A 180 -20.01 9.48 -8.64
C VAL A 180 -20.25 10.97 -8.87
N VAL A 181 -19.74 11.84 -7.99
CA VAL A 181 -20.00 13.30 -8.07
C VAL A 181 -19.11 13.98 -9.09
N ASN A 182 -17.82 13.65 -9.15
CA ASN A 182 -16.82 14.40 -9.92
C ASN A 182 -16.28 13.63 -11.14
N GLY A 183 -16.59 12.34 -11.30
CA GLY A 183 -15.99 11.45 -12.29
C GLY A 183 -14.52 11.08 -11.99
N TYR A 184 -13.98 11.50 -10.84
CA TYR A 184 -12.58 11.33 -10.47
C TYR A 184 -12.39 11.20 -8.95
N ALA A 185 -11.60 10.20 -8.51
CA ALA A 185 -11.25 9.99 -7.11
C ALA A 185 -9.88 10.59 -6.78
N ARG A 186 -9.76 11.34 -5.68
CA ARG A 186 -8.51 12.00 -5.28
C ARG A 186 -7.90 11.39 -4.04
#